data_AF-A0AAD0WQG8-F1
#
_entry.id   AF-A0AAD0WQG8-F1
#
_cell.length_a   1.000
_cell.length_b   1.000
_cell.length_c   1.000
_cell.angle_alpha   90.00
_cell.angle_beta   90.00
_cell.angle_gamma   90.00
#
_symmetry.space_group_name_H-M   'P 1'
#
loop_
_entity.id
_entity.type
_entity.pdbx_description
1 polymer ?
#
loop_
_entity_poly.entity_id
_entity_poly.type
_entity_poly.pdbx_seq_one_letter_code
_entity_poly.pdbx_strand_id
1 'polypeptide(L)'
;MTNRKLHKISGLTAGVIILILSITGLFLNHDNWKFLHNITLQNVPLELYKSNNKNFTSYLINQNDENHIITGGTRGVYESFDQGKTFVETLDEVVYSIKNDDTFLYVATGNGLYKKEFKSTIWNKYLLDGKIITSLNIYKDRLLAVEDKTKVILVDLNNDSILVNSGINIPKELLNSDITLSRFVRDLHYGRGLFDGDISLFINDFATIVLIILGFSGFILWWLIANIKKSHKYKNSIKYFVKIHSNIFSILAIIPIIILLITGIFLDHGKDLNKFMKETIISKDYLPPVYRTLKSDIWGADFDGKNFYLGNRYGVFKSADLTNFELVSEGFAYKMIRKNEILYVSGMGSSNRTLINNTWNILENSPHMFTDIYFENTNIKYLSSHNKNLILPIFDNITLYTFLYSLHDGSFFAPWWVWVNDFASVLLLILLITGLIRWYLRSNLRKRIK
;
A
#
# COMPACT_ATOMS: atom_id res chain seq x y z
N MET A 1 12.69 -40.04 1.90
CA MET A 1 13.49 -39.13 1.04
C MET A 1 14.52 -38.39 1.91
N THR A 2 15.78 -38.22 1.50
CA THR A 2 16.77 -37.53 2.36
C THR A 2 16.50 -36.02 2.42
N ASN A 3 16.84 -35.37 3.54
CA ASN A 3 16.68 -33.92 3.72
C ASN A 3 17.29 -33.10 2.56
N ARG A 4 18.46 -33.51 2.04
CA ARG A 4 19.10 -32.88 0.87
C ARG A 4 18.28 -33.04 -0.42
N LYS A 5 17.68 -34.21 -0.64
CA LYS A 5 16.83 -34.46 -1.83
C LYS A 5 15.55 -33.62 -1.74
N LEU A 6 14.90 -33.59 -0.57
CA LEU A 6 13.73 -32.74 -0.29
C LEU A 6 14.04 -31.27 -0.60
N HIS A 7 15.07 -30.72 0.03
CA HIS A 7 15.45 -29.31 -0.17
C HIS A 7 15.73 -28.98 -1.65
N LYS A 8 16.45 -29.87 -2.36
CA LYS A 8 16.73 -29.67 -3.79
C LYS A 8 15.44 -29.68 -4.62
N ILE A 9 14.56 -30.67 -4.42
CA ILE A 9 13.34 -30.82 -5.22
C ILE A 9 12.40 -29.64 -4.96
N SER A 10 12.11 -29.34 -3.69
CA SER A 10 11.28 -28.19 -3.32
C SER A 10 11.80 -26.88 -3.90
N GLY A 11 13.13 -26.66 -3.85
CA GLY A 11 13.77 -25.45 -4.38
C GLY A 11 13.66 -25.31 -5.89
N LEU A 12 13.84 -26.41 -6.64
CA LEU A 12 13.71 -26.39 -8.09
C LEU A 12 12.25 -26.28 -8.54
N THR A 13 11.32 -26.87 -7.79
CA THR A 13 9.89 -26.83 -8.10
C THR A 13 9.27 -25.46 -7.82
N ALA A 14 9.51 -24.88 -6.65
CA ALA A 14 8.90 -23.60 -6.26
C ALA A 14 9.76 -22.37 -6.57
N GLY A 15 11.04 -22.55 -6.89
CA GLY A 15 12.00 -21.44 -6.92
C GLY A 15 11.65 -20.30 -7.87
N VAL A 16 11.08 -20.59 -9.04
CA VAL A 16 10.65 -19.55 -9.99
C VAL A 16 9.47 -18.76 -9.43
N ILE A 17 8.47 -19.43 -8.86
CA ILE A 17 7.29 -18.77 -8.27
C ILE A 17 7.71 -17.92 -7.08
N ILE A 18 8.55 -18.44 -6.19
CA ILE A 18 9.09 -17.70 -5.04
C ILE A 18 9.86 -16.47 -5.51
N LEU A 19 10.67 -16.58 -6.57
CA LEU A 19 11.38 -15.43 -7.14
C LEU A 19 10.42 -14.38 -7.68
N ILE A 20 9.39 -14.78 -8.43
CA ILE A 20 8.35 -13.87 -8.93
C ILE A 20 7.71 -13.13 -7.75
N LEU A 21 7.18 -13.86 -6.76
CA LEU A 21 6.49 -13.27 -5.60
C LEU A 21 7.41 -12.36 -4.77
N SER A 22 8.69 -12.74 -4.60
CA SER A 22 9.64 -11.95 -3.81
C SER A 22 10.05 -10.67 -4.53
N ILE A 23 10.29 -10.73 -5.84
CA ILE A 23 10.64 -9.55 -6.65
C ILE A 23 9.44 -8.62 -6.75
N THR A 24 8.27 -9.13 -7.11
CA THR A 24 7.05 -8.32 -7.22
C THR A 24 6.67 -7.73 -5.86
N GLY A 25 6.71 -8.51 -4.78
CA GLY A 25 6.40 -8.05 -3.42
C GLY A 25 7.33 -6.93 -2.96
N LEU A 26 8.64 -7.01 -3.27
CA LEU A 26 9.59 -5.94 -2.96
C LEU A 26 9.19 -4.63 -3.65
N PHE A 27 8.83 -4.63 -4.93
CA PHE A 27 8.44 -3.40 -5.62
C PHE A 27 7.06 -2.89 -5.16
N LEU A 28 6.10 -3.77 -4.87
CA LEU A 28 4.76 -3.39 -4.45
C LEU A 28 4.72 -2.77 -3.05
N ASN A 29 5.71 -3.06 -2.20
CA ASN A 29 5.91 -2.39 -0.91
C ASN A 29 6.22 -0.89 -1.07
N HIS A 30 6.72 -0.46 -2.24
CA HIS A 30 7.15 0.91 -2.53
C HIS A 30 6.29 1.54 -3.62
N ASP A 31 4.97 1.52 -3.44
CA ASP A 31 3.97 2.04 -4.39
C ASP A 31 4.10 3.54 -4.70
N ASN A 32 4.86 4.29 -3.90
CA ASN A 32 5.21 5.70 -4.09
C ASN A 32 6.32 5.93 -5.14
N TRP A 33 7.04 4.89 -5.59
CA TRP A 33 8.10 5.05 -6.57
C TRP A 33 7.55 5.40 -7.95
N LYS A 34 7.82 6.63 -8.42
CA LYS A 34 7.34 7.17 -9.70
C LYS A 34 7.63 6.26 -10.90
N PHE A 35 8.79 5.61 -10.95
CA PHE A 35 9.13 4.73 -12.09
C PHE A 35 8.21 3.52 -12.23
N LEU A 36 7.56 3.06 -11.14
CA LEU A 36 6.58 1.98 -11.21
C LEU A 36 5.33 2.40 -12.00
N HIS A 37 5.06 3.71 -12.07
CA HIS A 37 3.90 4.26 -12.75
C HIS A 37 4.24 4.84 -14.13
N ASN A 38 5.46 5.34 -14.32
CA ASN A 38 5.88 5.94 -15.59
C ASN A 38 6.41 4.90 -16.59
N ILE A 39 6.95 3.76 -16.13
CA ILE A 39 7.29 2.66 -17.04
C ILE A 39 6.00 1.94 -17.45
N THR A 40 5.72 1.90 -18.75
CA THR A 40 4.51 1.29 -19.29
C THR A 40 4.80 0.09 -20.18
N LEU A 41 3.87 -0.88 -20.18
CA LEU A 41 3.91 -2.08 -21.01
C LEU A 41 2.68 -2.16 -21.91
N GLN A 42 2.89 -2.62 -23.15
CA GLN A 42 1.85 -2.93 -24.13
C GLN A 42 1.79 -4.45 -24.38
N ASN A 43 0.79 -4.91 -25.13
CA ASN A 43 0.62 -6.32 -25.52
C ASN A 43 0.47 -7.28 -24.32
N VAL A 44 -0.27 -6.84 -23.30
CA VAL A 44 -0.60 -7.65 -22.11
C VAL A 44 -2.02 -8.20 -22.21
N PRO A 45 -2.43 -9.18 -21.36
CA PRO A 45 -3.80 -9.70 -21.43
C PRO A 45 -4.84 -8.58 -21.21
N LEU A 46 -5.95 -8.64 -21.97
CA LEU A 46 -6.94 -7.55 -22.05
C LEU A 46 -7.52 -7.11 -20.70
N GLU A 47 -7.66 -8.04 -19.76
CA GLU A 47 -8.21 -7.77 -18.42
C GLU A 47 -7.30 -6.86 -17.57
N LEU A 48 -6.00 -6.79 -17.87
CA LEU A 48 -5.06 -5.95 -17.12
C LEU A 48 -5.26 -4.46 -17.44
N TYR A 49 -5.68 -4.12 -18.67
CA TYR A 49 -5.97 -2.73 -19.04
C TYR A 49 -7.10 -2.14 -18.18
N LYS A 50 -8.11 -2.95 -17.85
CA LYS A 50 -9.20 -2.54 -16.94
C LYS A 50 -8.72 -2.26 -15.52
N SER A 51 -7.58 -2.84 -15.11
CA SER A 51 -7.03 -2.63 -13.77
C SER A 51 -6.39 -1.25 -13.60
N ASN A 52 -6.04 -0.54 -14.68
CA ASN A 52 -5.55 0.84 -14.59
C ASN A 52 -6.56 1.78 -13.91
N ASN A 53 -7.87 1.51 -14.05
CA ASN A 53 -8.91 2.33 -13.42
C ASN A 53 -8.79 2.34 -11.89
N LYS A 54 -8.17 1.32 -11.29
CA LYS A 54 -7.96 1.24 -9.84
C LYS A 54 -6.90 2.21 -9.33
N ASN A 55 -6.08 2.77 -10.22
CA ASN A 55 -4.98 3.67 -9.88
C ASN A 55 -5.40 5.14 -9.78
N PHE A 56 -6.67 5.46 -10.10
CA PHE A 56 -7.24 6.79 -9.90
C PHE A 56 -7.70 6.98 -8.45
N THR A 57 -7.26 8.08 -7.87
CA THR A 57 -7.47 8.44 -6.45
C THR A 57 -8.35 9.66 -6.28
N SER A 58 -8.62 10.41 -7.34
CA SER A 58 -9.44 11.62 -7.29
C SER A 58 -10.23 11.83 -8.56
N TYR A 59 -11.42 12.40 -8.41
CA TYR A 59 -12.32 12.70 -9.52
C TYR A 59 -13.14 13.93 -9.19
N LEU A 60 -13.24 14.87 -10.13
CA LEU A 60 -13.94 16.13 -9.98
C LEU A 60 -14.63 16.47 -11.30
N ILE A 61 -15.91 16.83 -11.21
CA ILE A 61 -16.65 17.51 -12.27
C ILE A 61 -16.76 18.97 -11.84
N ASN A 62 -16.33 19.90 -12.69
CA ASN A 62 -16.45 21.32 -12.40
C ASN A 62 -17.94 21.71 -12.40
N GLN A 63 -18.42 22.26 -11.29
CA GLN A 63 -19.85 22.61 -11.14
C GLN A 63 -20.28 23.79 -12.01
N ASN A 64 -19.33 24.62 -12.45
CA ASN A 64 -19.60 25.76 -13.33
C ASN A 64 -19.48 25.39 -14.82
N ASP A 65 -18.92 24.22 -15.13
CA ASP A 65 -18.75 23.71 -16.49
C ASP A 65 -18.71 22.17 -16.45
N GLU A 66 -19.86 21.53 -16.65
CA GLU A 66 -19.97 20.06 -16.61
C GLU A 66 -19.14 19.37 -17.72
N ASN A 67 -18.66 20.12 -18.73
CA ASN A 67 -17.74 19.58 -19.72
C ASN A 67 -16.32 19.39 -19.17
N HIS A 68 -15.99 20.09 -18.08
CA HIS A 68 -14.67 20.06 -17.46
C HIS A 68 -14.59 18.99 -16.37
N ILE A 69 -13.94 17.88 -16.71
CA ILE A 69 -13.71 16.75 -15.80
C ILE A 69 -12.21 16.70 -15.48
N ILE A 70 -11.88 16.61 -14.20
CA ILE A 70 -10.51 16.48 -13.71
C ILE A 70 -10.39 15.17 -12.94
N THR A 71 -9.42 14.33 -13.29
CA THR A 71 -9.15 13.08 -12.59
C THR A 71 -7.67 12.93 -12.30
N GLY A 72 -7.34 12.34 -11.16
CA GLY A 72 -5.97 12.20 -10.69
C GLY A 72 -5.70 10.77 -10.22
N GLY A 73 -4.49 10.29 -10.49
CA GLY A 73 -4.06 8.97 -10.05
C GLY A 73 -2.54 8.82 -10.04
N THR A 74 -2.08 7.58 -9.99
CA THR A 74 -0.63 7.31 -9.89
C THR A 74 0.17 7.73 -11.13
N ARG A 75 -0.49 8.00 -12.26
CA ARG A 75 0.13 8.42 -13.52
C ARG A 75 0.06 9.94 -13.78
N GLY A 76 -0.58 10.71 -12.92
CA GLY A 76 -0.76 12.14 -13.16
C GLY A 76 -2.17 12.66 -12.97
N VAL A 77 -2.34 13.93 -13.35
CA VAL A 77 -3.64 14.60 -13.51
C VAL A 77 -4.01 14.63 -14.99
N TYR A 78 -5.26 14.27 -15.27
CA TYR A 78 -5.85 14.31 -16.59
C TYR A 78 -7.10 15.17 -16.58
N GLU A 79 -7.25 16.00 -17.60
CA GLU A 79 -8.38 16.91 -17.74
C GLU A 79 -9.09 16.68 -19.07
N SER A 80 -10.42 16.67 -19.04
CA SER A 80 -11.28 16.69 -20.21
C SER A 80 -12.05 18.00 -20.24
N PHE A 81 -12.25 18.55 -21.43
CA PHE A 81 -13.05 19.76 -21.69
C PHE A 81 -14.26 19.47 -22.59
N ASP A 82 -14.59 18.18 -22.77
CA ASP A 82 -15.61 17.70 -23.71
C ASP A 82 -16.48 16.58 -23.12
N GLN A 83 -16.74 16.64 -21.80
CA GLN A 83 -17.49 15.63 -21.02
C GLN A 83 -16.84 14.24 -21.04
N GLY A 84 -15.52 14.20 -21.06
CA GLY A 84 -14.73 12.97 -20.97
C GLY A 84 -14.62 12.18 -22.26
N LYS A 85 -14.90 12.79 -23.42
CA LYS A 85 -14.63 12.15 -24.73
C LYS A 85 -13.13 12.08 -24.99
N THR A 86 -12.39 13.12 -24.61
CA THR A 86 -10.93 13.18 -24.67
C THR A 86 -10.35 13.68 -23.34
N PHE A 87 -9.15 13.21 -23.01
CA PHE A 87 -8.41 13.63 -21.83
C PHE A 87 -7.00 14.06 -22.22
N VAL A 88 -6.52 15.14 -21.62
CA VAL A 88 -5.16 15.65 -21.76
C VAL A 88 -4.47 15.54 -20.41
N GLU A 89 -3.25 15.01 -20.40
CA GLU A 89 -2.40 15.00 -19.21
C GLU A 89 -1.92 16.42 -18.91
N THR A 90 -2.21 16.92 -17.72
CA THR A 90 -1.81 18.28 -17.29
C THR A 90 -0.72 18.26 -16.23
N LEU A 91 -0.52 17.15 -15.51
CA LEU A 91 0.57 16.98 -14.54
C LEU A 91 1.08 15.54 -14.51
N ASP A 92 2.36 15.33 -14.78
CA ASP A 92 3.07 14.04 -14.61
C ASP A 92 3.64 13.93 -13.18
N GLU A 93 2.79 13.60 -12.21
CA GLU A 93 3.20 13.25 -10.84
C GLU A 93 2.28 12.16 -10.25
N VAL A 94 2.76 11.40 -9.25
CA VAL A 94 1.90 10.47 -8.50
C VAL A 94 0.92 11.30 -7.65
N VAL A 95 -0.38 11.22 -7.95
CA VAL A 95 -1.43 12.00 -7.27
C VAL A 95 -2.18 11.18 -6.21
N TYR A 96 -2.31 11.75 -5.01
CA TYR A 96 -3.04 11.14 -3.89
C TYR A 96 -4.39 11.79 -3.60
N SER A 97 -4.52 13.08 -3.91
CA SER A 97 -5.77 13.83 -3.74
C SER A 97 -5.82 15.10 -4.58
N ILE A 98 -7.00 15.42 -5.12
CA ILE A 98 -7.33 16.71 -5.73
C ILE A 98 -8.41 17.38 -4.88
N LYS A 99 -8.20 18.65 -4.53
CA LYS A 99 -9.16 19.49 -3.80
C LYS A 99 -9.22 20.88 -4.43
N ASN A 100 -10.27 21.62 -4.13
CA ASN A 100 -10.51 22.91 -4.73
C ASN A 100 -11.13 23.87 -3.72
N ASP A 101 -10.80 25.15 -3.86
CA ASP A 101 -11.62 26.25 -3.38
C ASP A 101 -12.43 26.83 -4.56
N ASP A 102 -12.95 28.06 -4.46
CA ASP A 102 -13.72 28.69 -5.53
C ASP A 102 -12.88 29.15 -6.72
N THR A 103 -11.56 29.30 -6.55
CA THR A 103 -10.64 29.92 -7.51
C THR A 103 -9.59 28.94 -8.02
N PHE A 104 -9.04 28.12 -7.13
CA PHE A 104 -7.88 27.28 -7.36
C PHE A 104 -8.17 25.80 -7.11
N LEU A 105 -7.44 24.99 -7.87
CA LEU A 105 -7.25 23.58 -7.65
C LEU A 105 -5.93 23.35 -6.94
N TYR A 106 -5.92 22.41 -6.02
CA TYR A 106 -4.76 21.97 -5.26
C TYR A 106 -4.63 20.47 -5.38
N VAL A 107 -3.39 20.01 -5.57
CA VAL A 107 -3.09 18.60 -5.75
C VAL A 107 -2.01 18.19 -4.78
N ALA A 108 -2.30 17.13 -4.02
CA ALA A 108 -1.34 16.43 -3.20
C ALA A 108 -0.66 15.33 -4.00
N THR A 109 0.67 15.41 -4.10
CA THR A 109 1.48 14.49 -4.91
C THR A 109 2.55 13.80 -4.09
N GLY A 110 3.28 12.87 -4.72
CA GLY A 110 4.53 12.32 -4.19
C GLY A 110 5.69 13.31 -4.11
N ASN A 111 5.52 14.56 -4.57
CA ASN A 111 6.57 15.56 -4.69
C ASN A 111 6.06 16.98 -4.32
N GLY A 112 5.25 17.06 -3.27
CA GLY A 112 4.72 18.28 -2.69
C GLY A 112 3.28 18.62 -3.11
N LEU A 113 2.95 19.90 -2.97
CA LEU A 113 1.66 20.47 -3.37
C LEU A 113 1.80 21.26 -4.66
N TYR A 114 0.85 21.07 -5.56
CA TYR A 114 0.72 21.83 -6.80
C TYR A 114 -0.59 22.63 -6.77
N LYS A 115 -0.57 23.81 -7.37
CA LYS A 115 -1.69 24.75 -7.44
C LYS A 115 -1.90 25.26 -8.86
N LYS A 116 -3.15 25.40 -9.28
CA LYS A 116 -3.51 26.13 -10.51
C LYS A 116 -4.89 26.76 -10.40
N GLU A 117 -5.15 27.77 -11.22
CA GLU A 117 -6.51 28.26 -11.43
C GLU A 117 -7.34 27.24 -12.22
N PHE A 118 -8.65 27.18 -11.98
CA PHE A 118 -9.54 26.24 -12.68
C PHE A 118 -9.40 26.27 -14.21
N LYS A 119 -9.27 27.46 -14.80
CA LYS A 119 -9.18 27.66 -16.25
C LYS A 119 -7.79 27.40 -16.84
N SER A 120 -6.76 27.32 -16.00
CA SER A 120 -5.39 27.04 -16.45
C SER A 120 -5.21 25.53 -16.62
N THR A 121 -4.37 25.12 -17.57
CA THR A 121 -3.86 23.73 -17.66
C THR A 121 -2.46 23.58 -17.06
N ILE A 122 -1.84 24.68 -16.64
CA ILE A 122 -0.47 24.70 -16.12
C ILE A 122 -0.52 24.61 -14.60
N TRP A 123 0.08 23.55 -14.06
CA TRP A 123 0.29 23.36 -12.63
C TRP A 123 1.57 24.03 -12.17
N ASN A 124 1.46 24.86 -11.13
CA ASN A 124 2.61 25.47 -10.48
C ASN A 124 2.92 24.71 -9.20
N LYS A 125 4.21 24.46 -8.95
CA LYS A 125 4.66 23.97 -7.66
C LYS A 125 4.37 25.04 -6.61
N TYR A 126 3.77 24.64 -5.49
CA TYR A 126 3.21 25.57 -4.53
C TYR A 126 3.91 25.49 -3.17
N LEU A 127 3.80 24.35 -2.47
CA LEU A 127 4.37 24.16 -1.13
C LEU A 127 4.89 22.73 -0.94
N LEU A 128 5.70 22.53 0.11
CA LEU A 128 6.16 21.20 0.56
C LEU A 128 6.98 20.42 -0.50
N ASP A 129 7.90 21.12 -1.18
CA ASP A 129 8.79 20.49 -2.17
C ASP A 129 9.53 19.26 -1.61
N GLY A 130 9.54 18.17 -2.39
CA GLY A 130 10.23 16.92 -2.06
C GLY A 130 9.52 16.09 -1.00
N LYS A 131 8.32 16.50 -0.56
CA LYS A 131 7.53 15.79 0.44
C LYS A 131 6.43 14.96 -0.20
N ILE A 132 6.20 13.76 0.32
CA ILE A 132 5.06 12.93 -0.09
C ILE A 132 3.83 13.39 0.67
N ILE A 133 2.84 13.93 -0.03
CA ILE A 133 1.59 14.39 0.58
C ILE A 133 0.48 13.39 0.29
N THR A 134 0.07 12.63 1.30
CA THR A 134 -0.83 11.46 1.14
C THR A 134 -2.31 11.79 1.29
N SER A 135 -2.63 12.94 1.89
CA SER A 135 -4.00 13.43 2.10
C SER A 135 -4.04 14.95 2.08
N LEU A 136 -5.15 15.49 1.59
CA LEU A 136 -5.41 16.92 1.44
C LEU A 136 -6.90 17.19 1.66
N ASN A 137 -7.22 18.20 2.47
CA ASN A 137 -8.55 18.79 2.58
C ASN A 137 -8.47 20.30 2.67
N ILE A 138 -9.54 20.97 2.26
CA ILE A 138 -9.67 22.42 2.30
C ILE A 138 -10.95 22.75 3.08
N TYR A 139 -10.83 23.70 4.01
CA TYR A 139 -11.95 24.30 4.71
C TYR A 139 -11.78 25.82 4.73
N LYS A 140 -12.62 26.52 3.97
CA LYS A 140 -12.53 27.97 3.76
C LYS A 140 -11.12 28.35 3.29
N ASP A 141 -10.44 29.21 4.02
CA ASP A 141 -9.09 29.72 3.78
C ASP A 141 -7.98 28.83 4.38
N ARG A 142 -8.31 27.60 4.77
CA ARG A 142 -7.38 26.66 5.41
C ARG A 142 -7.20 25.42 4.56
N LEU A 143 -5.94 25.06 4.34
CA LEU A 143 -5.56 23.80 3.70
C LEU A 143 -4.89 22.91 4.74
N LEU A 144 -5.40 21.68 4.88
CA LEU A 144 -4.82 20.67 5.75
C LEU A 144 -4.23 19.54 4.91
N ALA A 145 -2.95 19.27 5.11
CA ALA A 145 -2.20 18.23 4.42
C ALA A 145 -1.64 17.20 5.41
N VAL A 146 -1.44 15.98 4.93
CA VAL A 146 -0.73 14.92 5.66
C VAL A 146 0.55 14.56 4.93
N GLU A 147 1.70 14.77 5.56
CA GLU A 147 3.03 14.34 5.06
C GLU A 147 3.25 12.89 5.45
N ASP A 148 3.30 12.02 4.43
CA ASP A 148 3.69 10.60 4.52
C ASP A 148 3.09 9.84 5.72
N LYS A 149 1.81 10.07 6.00
CA LYS A 149 1.06 9.50 7.12
C LYS A 149 1.63 9.75 8.53
N THR A 150 2.54 10.72 8.70
CA THR A 150 3.23 10.96 9.97
C THR A 150 2.93 12.33 10.58
N LYS A 151 2.83 13.36 9.72
CA LYS A 151 2.64 14.75 10.17
C LYS A 151 1.43 15.38 9.54
N VAL A 152 0.86 16.30 10.28
CA VAL A 152 -0.24 17.16 9.82
C VAL A 152 0.30 18.56 9.65
N ILE A 153 -0.02 19.16 8.51
CA ILE A 153 0.43 20.49 8.11
C ILE A 153 -0.81 21.34 7.80
N LEU A 154 -1.00 22.44 8.54
CA LEU A 154 -2.08 23.41 8.31
C LEU A 154 -1.48 24.65 7.66
N VAL A 155 -2.07 25.08 6.56
CA VAL A 155 -1.66 26.24 5.76
C VAL A 155 -2.79 27.27 5.73
N ASP A 156 -2.43 28.53 5.88
CA ASP A 156 -3.28 29.69 5.58
C ASP A 156 -3.19 30.00 4.08
N LEU A 157 -4.30 29.87 3.36
CA LEU A 157 -4.36 30.10 1.91
C LEU A 157 -4.34 31.59 1.52
N ASN A 158 -4.55 32.51 2.47
CA ASN A 158 -4.55 33.94 2.15
C ASN A 158 -3.12 34.50 1.98
N ASN A 159 -2.15 33.90 2.67
CA ASN A 159 -0.76 34.36 2.69
C ASN A 159 0.26 33.22 2.51
N ASP A 160 -0.22 32.02 2.19
CA ASP A 160 0.55 30.80 1.96
C ASP A 160 1.45 30.38 3.14
N SER A 161 1.12 30.80 4.37
CA SER A 161 1.93 30.52 5.56
C SER A 161 1.56 29.18 6.23
N ILE A 162 2.57 28.45 6.69
CA ILE A 162 2.38 27.23 7.49
C ILE A 162 2.08 27.62 8.93
N LEU A 163 0.85 27.37 9.38
CA LEU A 163 0.39 27.64 10.74
C LEU A 163 0.75 26.50 11.71
N VAL A 164 0.68 25.26 11.21
CA VAL A 164 0.96 24.05 12.00
C VAL A 164 1.81 23.12 11.16
N ASN A 165 2.83 22.54 11.79
CA ASN A 165 3.60 21.42 11.26
C ASN A 165 3.94 20.50 12.43
N SER A 166 3.09 19.51 12.68
CA SER A 166 3.22 18.66 13.87
C SER A 166 3.19 17.18 13.51
N GLY A 167 4.13 16.44 14.11
CA GLY A 167 3.98 14.99 14.26
C GLY A 167 2.85 14.69 15.22
N ILE A 168 2.13 13.61 14.97
CA ILE A 168 0.98 13.21 15.79
C ILE A 168 1.40 12.12 16.77
N ASN A 169 1.08 12.31 18.04
CA ASN A 169 1.33 11.34 19.09
C ASN A 169 0.08 11.19 19.95
N ILE A 170 -0.78 10.24 19.59
CA ILE A 170 -2.02 9.95 20.32
C ILE A 170 -1.65 9.19 21.61
N PRO A 171 -2.17 9.59 22.78
CA PRO A 171 -1.94 8.87 24.04
C PRO A 171 -2.26 7.38 23.92
N LYS A 172 -1.36 6.54 24.45
CA LYS A 172 -1.47 5.07 24.35
C LYS A 172 -2.77 4.54 24.96
N GLU A 173 -3.30 5.23 25.95
CA GLU A 173 -4.56 4.89 26.64
C GLU A 173 -5.75 4.91 25.68
N LEU A 174 -5.70 5.77 24.67
CA LEU A 174 -6.72 5.86 23.61
C LEU A 174 -6.47 4.86 22.46
N LEU A 175 -5.28 4.26 22.42
CA LEU A 175 -4.86 3.26 21.43
C LEU A 175 -4.94 1.84 22.02
N ASN A 176 -6.09 1.52 22.61
CA ASN A 176 -6.27 0.32 23.43
C ASN A 176 -7.54 -0.45 23.05
N SER A 177 -7.72 -0.68 21.75
CA SER A 177 -8.83 -1.47 21.21
C SER A 177 -8.32 -2.72 20.48
N ASP A 178 -9.17 -3.73 20.50
CA ASP A 178 -8.96 -4.97 19.77
C ASP A 178 -9.12 -4.72 18.26
N ILE A 179 -8.53 -5.60 17.45
CA ILE A 179 -8.67 -5.52 15.99
C ILE A 179 -9.11 -6.87 15.43
N THR A 180 -9.70 -6.85 14.23
CA THR A 180 -10.03 -8.09 13.52
C THR A 180 -8.77 -8.78 13.01
N LEU A 181 -8.81 -10.11 12.89
CA LEU A 181 -7.75 -10.89 12.25
C LEU A 181 -7.52 -10.43 10.81
N SER A 182 -8.58 -10.03 10.09
CA SER A 182 -8.47 -9.49 8.72
C SER A 182 -7.57 -8.26 8.66
N ARG A 183 -7.70 -7.34 9.62
CA ARG A 183 -6.85 -6.15 9.73
C ARG A 183 -5.42 -6.57 10.06
N PHE A 184 -5.25 -7.42 11.07
CA PHE A 184 -3.93 -7.87 11.51
C PHE A 184 -3.11 -8.55 10.41
N VAL A 185 -3.74 -9.47 9.65
CA VAL A 185 -3.10 -10.17 8.53
C VAL A 185 -2.63 -9.19 7.45
N ARG A 186 -3.48 -8.23 7.06
CA ARG A 186 -3.12 -7.20 6.06
C ARG A 186 -1.97 -6.32 6.53
N ASP A 187 -2.03 -5.86 7.78
CA ASP A 187 -1.00 -4.99 8.34
C ASP A 187 0.35 -5.72 8.39
N LEU A 188 0.37 -7.00 8.78
CA LEU A 188 1.60 -7.81 8.74
C LEU A 188 2.12 -8.02 7.32
N HIS A 189 1.24 -8.40 6.38
CA HIS A 189 1.64 -8.68 5.01
C HIS A 189 2.21 -7.45 4.29
N TYR A 190 1.60 -6.28 4.50
CA TYR A 190 2.01 -5.02 3.88
C TYR A 190 3.13 -4.28 4.62
N GLY A 191 3.72 -4.89 5.66
CA GLY A 191 4.86 -4.30 6.38
C GLY A 191 4.46 -3.11 7.23
N ARG A 192 3.32 -3.18 7.91
CA ARG A 192 2.74 -2.11 8.76
C ARG A 192 2.24 -2.63 10.13
N GLY A 193 2.53 -3.89 10.46
CA GLY A 193 1.89 -4.62 11.54
C GLY A 193 2.75 -4.93 12.77
N LEU A 194 4.06 -4.66 12.77
CA LEU A 194 4.95 -5.01 13.89
C LEU A 194 5.40 -3.78 14.69
N PHE A 195 6.09 -2.86 14.04
CA PHE A 195 6.68 -1.65 14.59
C PHE A 195 6.29 -0.41 13.77
N ASP A 196 6.33 0.77 14.39
CA ASP A 196 6.07 2.05 13.72
C ASP A 196 7.17 2.47 12.74
N GLY A 197 6.82 3.46 11.93
CA GLY A 197 7.66 3.97 10.86
C GLY A 197 7.94 2.89 9.82
N ASP A 198 9.07 3.03 9.15
CA ASP A 198 9.46 2.13 8.07
C ASP A 198 10.05 0.80 8.57
N ILE A 199 10.14 0.57 9.89
CA ILE A 199 10.77 -0.64 10.45
C ILE A 199 10.04 -1.90 10.00
N SER A 200 8.70 -1.90 10.07
CA SER A 200 7.90 -3.04 9.60
C SER A 200 8.10 -3.29 8.09
N LEU A 201 8.23 -2.22 7.30
CA LEU A 201 8.47 -2.30 5.87
C LEU A 201 9.87 -2.87 5.59
N PHE A 202 10.90 -2.39 6.30
CA PHE A 202 12.27 -2.90 6.19
C PHE A 202 12.41 -4.37 6.58
N ILE A 203 11.61 -4.86 7.54
CA ILE A 203 11.57 -6.29 7.87
C ILE A 203 11.04 -7.11 6.69
N ASN A 204 9.99 -6.64 6.02
CA ASN A 204 9.44 -7.29 4.83
C ASN A 204 10.43 -7.22 3.66
N ASP A 205 11.07 -6.07 3.42
CA ASP A 205 12.09 -5.90 2.38
C ASP A 205 13.32 -6.78 2.64
N PHE A 206 13.73 -6.90 3.90
CA PHE A 206 14.80 -7.83 4.28
C PHE A 206 14.43 -9.28 3.93
N ALA A 207 13.20 -9.71 4.25
CA ALA A 207 12.73 -11.05 3.92
C ALA A 207 12.69 -11.29 2.40
N THR A 208 12.15 -10.35 1.62
CA THR A 208 12.06 -10.48 0.15
C THR A 208 13.45 -10.48 -0.51
N ILE A 209 14.36 -9.58 -0.10
CA ILE A 209 15.74 -9.55 -0.60
C ILE A 209 16.46 -10.87 -0.30
N VAL A 210 16.30 -11.40 0.92
CA VAL A 210 16.90 -12.70 1.27
C VAL A 210 16.30 -13.83 0.46
N LEU A 211 14.98 -13.84 0.21
CA LEU A 211 14.35 -14.83 -0.67
C LEU A 211 14.87 -14.74 -2.11
N ILE A 212 15.07 -13.53 -2.64
CA ILE A 212 15.68 -13.32 -3.96
C ILE A 212 17.08 -13.94 -4.00
N ILE A 213 17.92 -13.62 -3.01
CA ILE A 213 19.27 -14.17 -2.90
C ILE A 213 19.22 -15.70 -2.79
N LEU A 214 18.34 -16.25 -1.96
CA LEU A 214 18.19 -17.70 -1.78
C LEU A 214 17.73 -18.40 -3.05
N GLY A 215 16.77 -17.82 -3.78
CA GLY A 215 16.28 -18.34 -5.06
C GLY A 215 17.38 -18.40 -6.11
N PHE A 216 18.03 -17.27 -6.39
CA PHE A 216 19.12 -17.22 -7.38
C PHE A 216 20.31 -18.11 -6.98
N SER A 217 20.78 -17.99 -5.73
CA SER A 217 21.91 -18.81 -5.27
C SER A 217 21.58 -20.30 -5.24
N GLY A 218 20.32 -20.68 -5.00
CA GLY A 218 19.85 -22.06 -5.08
C GLY A 218 19.94 -22.64 -6.50
N PHE A 219 19.43 -21.92 -7.50
CA PHE A 219 19.52 -22.34 -8.91
C PHE A 219 20.97 -22.40 -9.40
N ILE A 220 21.78 -21.38 -9.08
CA ILE A 220 23.20 -21.34 -9.44
C ILE A 220 23.95 -22.52 -8.81
N LEU A 221 23.70 -22.82 -7.53
CA LEU A 221 24.31 -23.97 -6.87
C LEU A 221 23.91 -25.30 -7.51
N TRP A 222 22.64 -25.47 -7.86
CA TRP A 222 22.19 -26.66 -8.56
C TRP A 222 22.93 -26.85 -9.89
N TRP A 223 23.03 -25.79 -10.70
CA TRP A 223 23.74 -25.81 -11.97
C TRP A 223 25.24 -26.09 -11.81
N LEU A 224 25.92 -25.40 -10.88
CA LEU A 224 27.35 -25.63 -10.61
C LEU A 224 27.63 -27.05 -10.11
N ILE A 225 26.79 -27.59 -9.22
CA ILE A 225 26.93 -28.96 -8.69
C ILE A 225 26.66 -30.02 -9.77
N ALA A 226 25.76 -29.74 -10.72
CA ALA A 226 25.56 -30.63 -11.86
C ALA A 226 26.81 -30.69 -12.75
N ASN A 227 27.49 -29.55 -12.93
CA ASN A 227 28.66 -29.44 -13.81
C ASN A 227 30.01 -29.80 -13.15
N ILE A 228 30.13 -29.78 -11.81
CA ILE A 228 31.38 -30.21 -11.16
C ILE A 228 31.72 -31.67 -11.39
N LYS A 229 30.71 -32.50 -11.67
CA LYS A 229 30.91 -33.90 -12.09
C LYS A 229 31.68 -34.02 -13.40
N LYS A 230 31.69 -32.95 -14.21
CA LYS A 230 32.36 -32.89 -15.51
C LYS A 230 33.68 -32.10 -15.47
N SER A 231 33.86 -31.20 -14.50
CA SER A 231 35.09 -30.40 -14.35
C SER A 231 35.29 -29.87 -12.92
N HIS A 232 36.50 -30.02 -12.36
CA HIS A 232 36.84 -29.48 -11.04
C HIS A 232 36.93 -27.93 -10.98
N LYS A 233 36.84 -27.23 -12.13
CA LYS A 233 36.91 -25.77 -12.24
C LYS A 233 35.91 -25.04 -11.33
N TYR A 234 34.75 -25.64 -11.06
CA TYR A 234 33.65 -25.00 -10.31
C TYR A 234 33.77 -25.08 -8.78
N LYS A 235 34.80 -25.74 -8.24
CA LYS A 235 34.93 -25.99 -6.78
C LYS A 235 34.91 -24.71 -5.95
N ASN A 236 35.60 -23.66 -6.40
CA ASN A 236 35.65 -22.37 -5.69
C ASN A 236 34.32 -21.61 -5.78
N SER A 237 33.69 -21.58 -6.95
CA SER A 237 32.36 -20.97 -7.14
C SER A 237 31.31 -21.65 -6.25
N ILE A 238 31.32 -22.98 -6.15
CA ILE A 238 30.40 -23.71 -5.25
C ILE A 238 30.62 -23.28 -3.79
N LYS A 239 31.88 -23.23 -3.32
CA LYS A 239 32.17 -22.77 -1.95
C LYS A 239 31.63 -21.36 -1.69
N TYR A 240 31.81 -20.46 -2.66
CA TYR A 240 31.32 -19.09 -2.60
C TYR A 240 29.78 -19.04 -2.50
N PHE A 241 29.06 -19.65 -3.44
CA PHE A 241 27.60 -19.63 -3.43
C PHE A 241 27.00 -20.40 -2.25
N VAL A 242 27.64 -21.44 -1.72
CA VAL A 242 27.21 -22.10 -0.48
C VAL A 242 27.41 -21.17 0.73
N LYS A 243 28.39 -20.27 0.71
CA LYS A 243 28.55 -19.24 1.77
C LYS A 243 27.43 -18.21 1.67
N ILE A 244 27.04 -17.78 0.46
CA ILE A 244 25.91 -16.86 0.26
C ILE A 244 24.59 -17.53 0.64
N HIS A 245 24.31 -18.72 0.14
CA HIS A 245 23.03 -19.41 0.33
C HIS A 245 22.79 -19.91 1.76
N SER A 246 23.85 -20.17 2.52
CA SER A 246 23.78 -20.69 3.88
C SER A 246 24.59 -19.78 4.81
N ASN A 247 24.02 -18.59 5.04
CA ASN A 247 24.57 -17.54 5.90
C ASN A 247 23.64 -17.25 7.09
N ILE A 248 24.05 -16.35 7.99
CA ILE A 248 23.26 -15.98 9.16
C ILE A 248 22.02 -15.15 8.81
N PHE A 249 22.07 -14.27 7.81
CA PHE A 249 20.93 -13.49 7.32
C PHE A 249 19.78 -14.38 6.83
N SER A 250 20.11 -15.50 6.17
CA SER A 250 19.12 -16.52 5.79
C SER A 250 18.38 -17.12 6.98
N ILE A 251 19.04 -17.21 8.15
CA ILE A 251 18.43 -17.71 9.39
C ILE A 251 17.58 -16.62 10.04
N LEU A 252 18.09 -15.39 10.10
CA LEU A 252 17.35 -14.25 10.63
C LEU A 252 16.06 -13.97 9.83
N ALA A 253 16.08 -14.23 8.52
CA ALA A 253 14.93 -14.04 7.65
C ALA A 253 13.83 -15.11 7.82
N ILE A 254 14.07 -16.23 8.54
CA ILE A 254 13.07 -17.30 8.68
C ILE A 254 11.77 -16.77 9.28
N ILE A 255 11.85 -15.99 10.36
CA ILE A 255 10.67 -15.45 11.05
C ILE A 255 9.84 -14.55 10.13
N PRO A 256 10.40 -13.48 9.51
CA PRO A 256 9.60 -12.62 8.64
C PRO A 256 9.13 -13.33 7.36
N ILE A 257 9.88 -14.30 6.83
CA ILE A 257 9.39 -15.13 5.71
C ILE A 257 8.18 -15.96 6.13
N ILE A 258 8.17 -16.55 7.33
CA ILE A 258 7.01 -17.30 7.85
C ILE A 258 5.79 -16.38 7.99
N ILE A 259 5.98 -15.15 8.47
CA ILE A 259 4.90 -14.16 8.56
C ILE A 259 4.32 -13.87 7.17
N LEU A 260 5.16 -13.55 6.18
CA LEU A 260 4.72 -13.28 4.80
C LEU A 260 4.01 -14.49 4.16
N LEU A 261 4.53 -15.70 4.38
CA LEU A 261 3.96 -16.95 3.88
C LEU A 261 2.56 -17.19 4.45
N ILE A 262 2.42 -17.15 5.78
CA ILE A 262 1.13 -17.40 6.44
C ILE A 262 0.13 -16.32 6.02
N THR A 263 0.51 -15.05 6.12
CA THR A 263 -0.39 -13.95 5.77
C THR A 263 -0.78 -13.96 4.29
N GLY A 264 0.13 -14.33 3.39
CA GLY A 264 -0.14 -14.49 1.96
C GLY A 264 -1.25 -15.51 1.69
N ILE A 265 -1.19 -16.70 2.32
CA ILE A 265 -2.24 -17.72 2.20
C ILE A 265 -3.61 -17.16 2.65
N PHE A 266 -3.65 -16.44 3.78
CA PHE A 266 -4.90 -15.84 4.26
C PHE A 266 -5.47 -14.78 3.29
N LEU A 267 -4.60 -14.01 2.63
CA LEU A 267 -5.02 -12.99 1.67
C LEU A 267 -5.48 -13.60 0.34
N ASP A 268 -4.79 -14.62 -0.16
CA ASP A 268 -5.15 -15.35 -1.37
C ASP A 268 -6.55 -16.00 -1.25
N HIS A 269 -6.87 -16.52 -0.07
CA HIS A 269 -8.19 -17.07 0.27
C HIS A 269 -9.14 -16.07 0.95
N GLY A 270 -8.91 -14.77 0.73
CA GLY A 270 -9.65 -13.71 1.40
C GLY A 270 -11.15 -13.74 1.15
N LYS A 271 -11.65 -14.41 0.11
CA LYS A 271 -13.09 -14.60 -0.14
C LYS A 271 -13.69 -15.67 0.79
N ASP A 272 -13.03 -16.81 0.90
CA ASP A 272 -13.51 -17.97 1.68
C ASP A 272 -13.27 -17.77 3.18
N LEU A 273 -12.12 -17.18 3.55
CA LEU A 273 -11.75 -16.90 4.92
C LEU A 273 -12.26 -15.55 5.45
N ASN A 274 -12.93 -14.75 4.62
CA ASN A 274 -13.35 -13.39 4.98
C ASN A 274 -14.16 -13.36 6.27
N LYS A 275 -15.16 -14.25 6.36
CA LYS A 275 -16.08 -14.32 7.49
C LYS A 275 -15.31 -14.63 8.77
N PHE A 276 -14.52 -15.71 8.75
CA PHE A 276 -13.66 -16.10 9.85
C PHE A 276 -12.72 -14.97 10.27
N MET A 277 -12.03 -14.33 9.32
CA MET A 277 -11.09 -13.24 9.62
C MET A 277 -11.75 -11.98 10.18
N LYS A 278 -13.01 -11.70 9.81
CA LYS A 278 -13.77 -10.55 10.33
C LYS A 278 -14.39 -10.82 11.69
N GLU A 279 -14.82 -12.05 11.95
CA GLU A 279 -15.41 -12.47 13.23
C GLU A 279 -14.35 -12.76 14.30
N THR A 280 -13.13 -13.13 13.89
CA THR A 280 -12.02 -13.37 14.82
C THR A 280 -11.40 -12.05 15.28
N ILE A 281 -11.44 -11.82 16.59
CA ILE A 281 -10.88 -10.64 17.25
C ILE A 281 -9.54 -11.00 17.87
N ILE A 282 -8.53 -10.17 17.60
CA ILE A 282 -7.21 -10.22 18.23
C ILE A 282 -7.21 -9.20 19.36
N SER A 283 -7.06 -9.72 20.60
CA SER A 283 -7.01 -8.88 21.78
C SER A 283 -5.77 -7.97 21.76
N LYS A 284 -5.99 -6.72 22.17
CA LYS A 284 -4.98 -5.66 22.33
C LYS A 284 -3.74 -6.06 23.15
N ASP A 285 -3.86 -7.03 24.04
CA ASP A 285 -2.76 -7.50 24.87
C ASP A 285 -1.70 -8.24 24.04
N TYR A 286 -2.11 -8.88 22.95
CA TYR A 286 -1.23 -9.61 22.03
C TYR A 286 -0.79 -8.79 20.83
N LEU A 287 -1.26 -7.55 20.69
CA LEU A 287 -0.93 -6.71 19.55
C LEU A 287 0.52 -6.20 19.61
N PRO A 288 1.22 -6.19 18.45
CA PRO A 288 2.56 -5.63 18.36
C PRO A 288 2.65 -4.14 18.73
N PRO A 289 3.86 -3.62 19.00
CA PRO A 289 4.07 -2.23 19.41
C PRO A 289 3.41 -1.16 18.54
N VAL A 290 3.32 -1.35 17.22
CA VAL A 290 2.74 -0.35 16.29
C VAL A 290 1.32 0.08 16.70
N TYR A 291 0.54 -0.82 17.29
CA TYR A 291 -0.84 -0.59 17.71
C TYR A 291 -0.97 0.32 18.95
N ARG A 292 0.14 0.74 19.56
CA ARG A 292 0.18 1.57 20.78
C ARG A 292 0.73 2.97 20.55
N THR A 293 1.00 3.34 19.29
CA THR A 293 1.80 4.50 18.93
C THR A 293 1.22 5.20 17.70
N LEU A 294 1.06 4.46 16.59
CA LEU A 294 0.45 4.94 15.34
C LEU A 294 1.06 6.24 14.78
N LYS A 295 2.36 6.47 15.04
CA LYS A 295 3.09 7.66 14.60
C LYS A 295 3.20 7.81 13.07
N SER A 296 3.02 6.72 12.34
CA SER A 296 3.08 6.66 10.87
C SER A 296 1.80 6.05 10.28
N ASP A 297 0.65 6.35 10.89
CA ASP A 297 -0.65 5.76 10.53
C ASP A 297 -1.76 6.81 10.40
N ILE A 298 -1.43 8.06 10.06
CA ILE A 298 -2.40 9.10 9.76
C ILE A 298 -2.82 8.99 8.28
N TRP A 299 -3.92 8.30 8.01
CA TRP A 299 -4.39 8.01 6.65
C TRP A 299 -5.16 9.16 6.01
N GLY A 300 -5.79 9.99 6.84
CA GLY A 300 -6.48 11.20 6.42
C GLY A 300 -6.52 12.21 7.55
N ALA A 301 -6.69 13.48 7.19
CA ALA A 301 -6.92 14.52 8.16
C ALA A 301 -7.91 15.56 7.62
N ASP A 302 -8.64 16.20 8.51
CA ASP A 302 -9.56 17.29 8.17
C ASP A 302 -9.58 18.36 9.29
N PHE A 303 -10.01 19.58 8.94
CA PHE A 303 -10.13 20.71 9.87
C PHE A 303 -11.45 21.44 9.64
N ASP A 304 -12.20 21.72 10.71
CA ASP A 304 -13.52 22.39 10.64
C ASP A 304 -13.49 23.88 11.04
N GLY A 305 -12.30 24.48 11.16
CA GLY A 305 -12.12 25.84 11.68
C GLY A 305 -11.85 25.90 13.17
N LYS A 306 -12.16 24.83 13.92
CA LYS A 306 -11.95 24.74 15.36
C LYS A 306 -11.19 23.49 15.79
N ASN A 307 -11.48 22.35 15.18
CA ASN A 307 -10.95 21.05 15.53
C ASN A 307 -10.32 20.38 14.32
N PHE A 308 -9.23 19.67 14.58
CA PHE A 308 -8.64 18.69 13.72
C PHE A 308 -9.34 17.34 13.91
N TYR A 309 -9.55 16.64 12.80
CA TYR A 309 -10.00 15.25 12.76
C TYR A 309 -8.94 14.41 12.06
N LEU A 310 -8.40 13.41 12.75
CA LEU A 310 -7.31 12.57 12.26
C LEU A 310 -7.79 11.13 12.11
N GLY A 311 -7.73 10.60 10.90
CA GLY A 311 -8.11 9.23 10.58
C GLY A 311 -6.92 8.28 10.65
N ASN A 312 -7.06 7.18 11.39
CA ASN A 312 -6.07 6.11 11.46
C ASN A 312 -6.75 4.73 11.46
N ARG A 313 -6.00 3.66 11.78
CA ARG A 313 -6.54 2.31 11.78
C ARG A 313 -7.62 2.02 12.81
N TYR A 314 -7.67 2.78 13.90
CA TYR A 314 -8.67 2.62 14.95
C TYR A 314 -9.91 3.47 14.72
N GLY A 315 -9.81 4.59 14.03
CA GLY A 315 -10.92 5.51 13.99
C GLY A 315 -10.56 6.91 13.54
N VAL A 316 -11.45 7.84 13.89
CA VAL A 316 -11.24 9.28 13.77
C VAL A 316 -11.06 9.87 15.16
N PHE A 317 -9.92 10.53 15.36
CA PHE A 317 -9.58 11.24 16.56
C PHE A 317 -9.81 12.74 16.36
N LYS A 318 -10.48 13.38 17.32
CA LYS A 318 -10.72 14.82 17.33
C LYS A 318 -9.75 15.50 18.29
N SER A 319 -9.23 16.67 17.91
CA SER A 319 -8.41 17.51 18.79
C SER A 319 -8.52 18.98 18.40
N ALA A 320 -8.51 19.89 19.38
CA ALA A 320 -8.42 21.33 19.11
C ALA A 320 -6.97 21.83 18.99
N ASP A 321 -6.01 21.11 19.56
CA ASP A 321 -4.62 21.56 19.76
C ASP A 321 -3.56 20.56 19.29
N LEU A 322 -3.99 19.40 18.73
CA LEU A 322 -3.14 18.27 18.33
C LEU A 322 -2.34 17.62 19.47
N THR A 323 -2.76 17.84 20.72
CA THR A 323 -2.16 17.23 21.91
C THR A 323 -3.20 16.46 22.73
N ASN A 324 -4.39 17.02 22.90
CA ASN A 324 -5.51 16.42 23.59
C ASN A 324 -6.45 15.79 22.56
N PHE A 325 -6.55 14.47 22.59
CA PHE A 325 -7.33 13.70 21.61
C PHE A 325 -8.54 13.03 22.25
N GLU A 326 -9.60 12.91 21.46
CA GLU A 326 -10.79 12.13 21.76
C GLU A 326 -11.10 11.22 20.58
N LEU A 327 -11.35 9.93 20.82
CA LEU A 327 -11.85 9.04 19.79
C LEU A 327 -13.33 9.33 19.57
N VAL A 328 -13.69 9.88 18.40
CA VAL A 328 -15.08 10.30 18.10
C VAL A 328 -15.80 9.35 17.14
N SER A 329 -15.08 8.42 16.52
CA SER A 329 -15.64 7.47 15.55
C SER A 329 -14.74 6.25 15.41
N GLU A 330 -15.24 5.06 15.74
CA GLU A 330 -14.46 3.81 15.71
C GLU A 330 -14.42 3.16 14.33
N GLY A 331 -13.35 2.43 14.02
CA GLY A 331 -13.12 1.66 12.79
C GLY A 331 -12.21 2.40 11.80
N PHE A 332 -11.41 1.67 11.04
CA PHE A 332 -10.38 2.25 10.16
C PHE A 332 -10.88 3.39 9.28
N ALA A 333 -10.23 4.56 9.34
CA ALA A 333 -10.53 5.73 8.52
C ALA A 333 -9.52 5.85 7.37
N TYR A 334 -9.86 5.31 6.20
CA TYR A 334 -8.95 5.18 5.06
C TYR A 334 -8.79 6.46 4.24
N LYS A 335 -9.91 7.12 3.95
CA LYS A 335 -9.92 8.44 3.30
C LYS A 335 -10.88 9.33 4.05
N MET A 336 -10.48 10.59 4.19
CA MET A 336 -11.28 11.66 4.78
C MET A 336 -11.44 12.74 3.71
N ILE A 337 -12.67 13.03 3.34
CA ILE A 337 -12.99 13.93 2.24
C ILE A 337 -14.05 14.90 2.73
N ARG A 338 -13.70 16.19 2.79
CA ARG A 338 -14.67 17.24 3.08
C ARG A 338 -15.31 17.75 1.79
N LYS A 339 -16.64 17.81 1.77
CA LYS A 339 -17.42 18.49 0.75
C LYS A 339 -18.52 19.30 1.44
N ASN A 340 -18.46 20.61 1.27
CA ASN A 340 -19.30 21.57 1.98
C ASN A 340 -19.11 21.37 3.51
N GLU A 341 -20.20 21.38 4.28
CA GLU A 341 -20.19 21.19 5.73
C GLU A 341 -20.14 19.70 6.16
N ILE A 342 -20.01 18.77 5.20
CA ILE A 342 -20.02 17.32 5.48
C ILE A 342 -18.62 16.74 5.30
N LEU A 343 -18.15 16.03 6.31
CA LEU A 343 -16.94 15.22 6.24
C LEU A 343 -17.31 13.76 6.02
N TYR A 344 -16.85 13.19 4.91
CA TYR A 344 -17.02 11.80 4.56
C TYR A 344 -15.79 11.00 4.94
N VAL A 345 -16.00 9.82 5.53
CA VAL A 345 -14.95 8.91 5.96
C VAL A 345 -15.16 7.55 5.30
N SER A 346 -14.26 7.22 4.39
CA SER A 346 -14.19 5.92 3.74
C SER A 346 -13.54 4.91 4.68
N GLY A 347 -14.19 3.78 4.89
CA GLY A 347 -13.73 2.69 5.76
C GLY A 347 -12.98 1.61 4.99
N MET A 348 -11.88 1.11 5.56
CA MET A 348 -11.18 -0.08 5.05
C MET A 348 -11.46 -1.26 5.98
N GLY A 349 -12.43 -2.09 5.59
CA GLY A 349 -12.90 -3.19 6.44
C GLY A 349 -13.80 -2.74 7.61
N SER A 350 -14.20 -1.47 7.62
CA SER A 350 -15.15 -0.82 8.52
C SER A 350 -16.28 -0.18 7.71
N SER A 351 -17.39 0.19 8.36
CA SER A 351 -18.45 0.97 7.73
C SER A 351 -17.97 2.36 7.31
N ASN A 352 -18.41 2.81 6.14
CA ASN A 352 -18.26 4.21 5.73
C ASN A 352 -19.13 5.10 6.62
N ARG A 353 -18.71 6.36 6.84
CA ARG A 353 -19.35 7.26 7.79
C ARG A 353 -19.35 8.70 7.30
N THR A 354 -20.22 9.51 7.87
CA THR A 354 -20.23 10.96 7.69
C THR A 354 -20.29 11.67 9.03
N LEU A 355 -19.68 12.86 9.08
CA LEU A 355 -19.86 13.82 10.16
C LEU A 355 -20.69 14.99 9.60
N ILE A 356 -21.90 15.16 10.13
CA ILE A 356 -22.85 16.20 9.75
C ILE A 356 -23.36 16.84 11.04
N ASN A 357 -23.29 18.16 11.16
CA ASN A 357 -23.77 18.89 12.35
C ASN A 357 -23.24 18.27 13.67
N ASN A 358 -21.93 17.98 13.72
CA ASN A 358 -21.26 17.33 14.84
C ASN A 358 -21.76 15.91 15.21
N THR A 359 -22.53 15.26 14.33
CA THR A 359 -23.06 13.92 14.55
C THR A 359 -22.46 12.93 13.55
N TRP A 360 -21.92 11.82 14.06
CA TRP A 360 -21.40 10.73 13.24
C TRP A 360 -22.53 9.79 12.83
N ASN A 361 -22.66 9.54 11.53
CA ASN A 361 -23.67 8.65 10.97
C ASN A 361 -23.00 7.58 10.10
N ILE A 362 -23.59 6.39 10.06
CA ILE A 362 -23.19 5.36 9.09
C ILE A 362 -23.69 5.79 7.71
N LEU A 363 -22.80 5.72 6.72
CA LEU A 363 -23.10 6.04 5.34
C LEU A 363 -23.57 4.78 4.61
N GLU A 364 -24.87 4.53 4.66
CA GLU A 364 -25.51 3.42 3.97
C GLU A 364 -25.37 3.55 2.44
N ASN A 365 -25.45 2.42 1.73
CA ASN A 365 -25.44 2.34 0.26
C ASN A 365 -24.22 2.98 -0.45
N SER A 366 -23.12 3.15 0.27
CA SER A 366 -21.84 3.61 -0.30
C SER A 366 -20.94 2.42 -0.67
N PRO A 367 -20.13 2.52 -1.74
CA PRO A 367 -19.21 1.46 -2.12
C PRO A 367 -18.10 1.31 -1.07
N HIS A 368 -17.62 0.08 -0.89
CA HIS A 368 -16.49 -0.21 -0.01
C HIS A 368 -15.23 0.54 -0.49
N MET A 369 -14.52 1.18 0.44
CA MET A 369 -13.23 1.85 0.19
C MET A 369 -13.23 2.84 -0.99
N PHE A 370 -14.23 3.72 -1.08
CA PHE A 370 -14.15 4.82 -2.04
C PHE A 370 -12.94 5.72 -1.77
N THR A 371 -12.32 6.22 -2.84
CA THR A 371 -11.11 7.06 -2.79
C THR A 371 -11.41 8.54 -2.85
N ASP A 372 -12.54 8.93 -3.46
CA ASP A 372 -12.99 10.32 -3.55
C ASP A 372 -14.51 10.42 -3.73
N ILE A 373 -15.02 11.65 -3.63
CA ILE A 373 -16.42 12.00 -3.82
C ILE A 373 -16.55 13.18 -4.79
N TYR A 374 -17.50 13.08 -5.71
CA TYR A 374 -17.82 14.12 -6.68
C TYR A 374 -19.33 14.34 -6.80
N PHE A 375 -19.70 15.49 -7.35
CA PHE A 375 -21.10 15.83 -7.64
C PHE A 375 -21.37 15.62 -9.12
N GLU A 376 -22.50 14.99 -9.42
CA GLU A 376 -23.06 14.83 -10.76
C GLU A 376 -24.55 15.18 -10.68
N ASN A 377 -24.99 16.24 -11.36
CA ASN A 377 -26.37 16.74 -11.30
C ASN A 377 -26.87 16.93 -9.85
N THR A 378 -26.06 17.56 -8.99
CA THR A 378 -26.28 17.74 -7.53
C THR A 378 -26.26 16.47 -6.67
N ASN A 379 -26.23 15.28 -7.28
CA ASN A 379 -26.13 14.02 -6.55
C ASN A 379 -24.69 13.67 -6.23
N ILE A 380 -24.50 13.09 -5.06
CA ILE A 380 -23.21 12.59 -4.61
C ILE A 380 -22.92 11.26 -5.30
N LYS A 381 -21.72 11.16 -5.86
CA LYS A 381 -21.17 9.93 -6.44
C LYS A 381 -19.80 9.63 -5.84
N TYR A 382 -19.41 8.37 -5.94
CA TYR A 382 -18.19 7.85 -5.31
C TYR A 382 -17.23 7.34 -6.38
N LEU A 383 -15.97 7.76 -6.27
CA LEU A 383 -14.88 7.12 -6.96
C LEU A 383 -14.48 5.87 -6.16
N SER A 384 -14.60 4.69 -6.75
CA SER A 384 -14.13 3.44 -6.14
C SER A 384 -13.64 2.48 -7.22
N SER A 385 -12.75 1.56 -6.85
CA SER A 385 -12.21 0.53 -7.76
C SER A 385 -13.27 -0.38 -8.38
N HIS A 386 -14.50 -0.37 -7.86
CA HIS A 386 -15.61 -1.19 -8.32
C HIS A 386 -16.60 -0.43 -9.22
N ASN A 387 -16.44 0.89 -9.38
CA ASN A 387 -17.34 1.68 -10.21
C ASN A 387 -16.98 1.53 -11.70
N LYS A 388 -17.80 0.78 -12.45
CA LYS A 388 -17.57 0.48 -13.86
C LYS A 388 -18.00 1.58 -14.83
N ASN A 389 -18.78 2.56 -14.36
CA ASN A 389 -19.44 3.54 -15.23
C ASN A 389 -18.77 4.92 -15.17
N LEU A 390 -17.59 5.02 -14.56
CA LEU A 390 -16.88 6.29 -14.45
C LEU A 390 -16.15 6.62 -15.75
N ILE A 391 -16.32 7.85 -16.24
CA ILE A 391 -15.64 8.32 -17.45
C ILE A 391 -14.20 8.68 -17.09
N LEU A 392 -13.25 7.84 -17.50
CA LEU A 392 -11.82 7.94 -17.20
C LEU A 392 -10.99 7.91 -18.49
N PRO A 393 -9.75 8.45 -18.46
CA PRO A 393 -8.78 8.27 -19.54
C PRO A 393 -8.59 6.78 -19.87
N ILE A 394 -8.65 6.46 -21.16
CA ILE A 394 -8.42 5.11 -21.67
C ILE A 394 -6.96 5.03 -22.11
N PHE A 395 -6.23 4.04 -21.57
CA PHE A 395 -4.83 3.79 -21.92
C PHE A 395 -4.70 2.51 -22.74
N ASP A 396 -3.86 2.56 -23.76
CA ASP A 396 -3.45 1.40 -24.59
C ASP A 396 -2.29 0.62 -23.98
N ASN A 397 -1.88 0.97 -22.76
CA ASN A 397 -0.76 0.43 -22.01
C ASN A 397 -1.12 0.29 -20.52
N ILE A 398 -0.38 -0.55 -19.78
CA ILE A 398 -0.45 -0.66 -18.33
C ILE A 398 0.85 -0.20 -17.69
N THR A 399 0.81 0.20 -16.42
CA THR A 399 2.03 0.55 -15.68
C THR A 399 2.79 -0.70 -15.23
N LEU A 400 4.09 -0.55 -14.97
CA LEU A 400 4.90 -1.59 -14.34
C LEU A 400 4.30 -2.02 -12.99
N TYR A 401 3.75 -1.09 -12.22
CA TYR A 401 3.02 -1.38 -10.98
C TYR A 401 1.86 -2.36 -11.24
N THR A 402 0.96 -2.04 -12.18
CA THR A 402 -0.19 -2.91 -12.53
C THR A 402 0.28 -4.29 -12.98
N PHE A 403 1.36 -4.35 -13.77
CA PHE A 403 1.93 -5.61 -14.22
C PHE A 403 2.48 -6.45 -13.04
N LEU A 404 3.33 -5.86 -12.19
CA LEU A 404 3.90 -6.54 -11.03
C LEU A 404 2.83 -6.98 -10.03
N TYR A 405 1.81 -6.15 -9.82
CA TYR A 405 0.65 -6.49 -9.00
C TYR A 405 -0.08 -7.72 -9.56
N SER A 406 -0.32 -7.77 -10.88
CA SER A 406 -1.00 -8.90 -11.53
C SER A 406 -0.19 -10.21 -11.48
N LEU A 407 1.14 -10.11 -11.50
CA LEU A 407 2.03 -11.26 -11.30
C LEU A 407 2.03 -11.72 -9.84
N HIS A 408 1.95 -10.79 -8.90
CA HIS A 408 1.97 -11.08 -7.46
C HIS A 408 0.68 -11.74 -6.99
N ASP A 409 -0.48 -11.19 -7.37
CA ASP A 409 -1.79 -11.72 -6.99
C ASP A 409 -2.26 -12.88 -7.88
N GLY A 410 -1.49 -13.23 -8.90
CA GLY A 410 -1.76 -14.33 -9.82
C GLY A 410 -2.80 -14.04 -10.90
N SER A 411 -3.42 -12.85 -10.91
CA SER A 411 -4.43 -12.47 -11.89
C SER A 411 -3.89 -12.40 -13.32
N PHE A 412 -2.57 -12.28 -13.47
CA PHE A 412 -1.88 -12.41 -14.76
C PHE A 412 -2.09 -13.78 -15.41
N PHE A 413 -2.13 -14.85 -14.61
CA PHE A 413 -2.14 -16.23 -15.12
C PHE A 413 -3.56 -16.78 -15.25
N ALA A 414 -4.25 -16.95 -14.12
CA ALA A 414 -5.60 -17.51 -14.06
C ALA A 414 -6.19 -17.42 -12.65
N PRO A 415 -7.52 -17.52 -12.48
CA PRO A 415 -8.15 -17.52 -11.15
C PRO A 415 -7.69 -18.65 -10.21
N TRP A 416 -7.25 -19.79 -10.74
CA TRP A 416 -6.76 -20.92 -9.94
C TRP A 416 -5.31 -20.75 -9.46
N TRP A 417 -4.62 -19.67 -9.85
CA TRP A 417 -3.22 -19.43 -9.51
C TRP A 417 -2.98 -19.30 -8.00
N VAL A 418 -4.01 -18.92 -7.23
CA VAL A 418 -4.03 -18.96 -5.76
C VAL A 418 -3.51 -20.30 -5.21
N TRP A 419 -3.92 -21.43 -5.80
CA TRP A 419 -3.47 -22.76 -5.36
C TRP A 419 -1.99 -23.03 -5.68
N VAL A 420 -1.45 -22.39 -6.72
CA VAL A 420 -0.02 -22.45 -7.05
C VAL A 420 0.80 -21.68 -6.01
N ASN A 421 0.30 -20.51 -5.60
CA ASN A 421 0.91 -19.72 -4.53
C ASN A 421 0.92 -20.50 -3.20
N ASP A 422 -0.17 -21.18 -2.85
CA ASP A 422 -0.23 -22.04 -1.66
C ASP A 422 0.77 -23.19 -1.74
N PHE A 423 0.84 -23.87 -2.88
CA PHE A 423 1.78 -24.96 -3.08
C PHE A 423 3.23 -24.48 -2.97
N ALA A 424 3.56 -23.33 -3.57
CA ALA A 424 4.86 -22.70 -3.44
C ALA A 424 5.16 -22.31 -1.98
N SER A 425 4.16 -21.84 -1.24
CA SER A 425 4.24 -21.51 0.18
C SER A 425 4.56 -22.75 1.03
N VAL A 426 3.87 -23.87 0.82
CA VAL A 426 4.18 -25.13 1.51
C VAL A 426 5.60 -25.62 1.19
N LEU A 427 6.01 -25.54 -0.08
CA LEU A 427 7.38 -25.88 -0.47
C LEU A 427 8.42 -24.93 0.15
N LEU A 428 8.11 -23.64 0.28
CA LEU A 428 8.96 -22.68 0.97
C LEU A 428 9.11 -23.03 2.46
N LEU A 429 8.03 -23.43 3.14
CA LEU A 429 8.13 -23.90 4.53
C LEU A 429 9.07 -25.11 4.66
N ILE A 430 8.96 -26.07 3.74
CA ILE A 430 9.89 -27.21 3.67
C ILE A 430 11.33 -26.72 3.44
N LEU A 431 11.54 -25.74 2.56
CA LEU A 431 12.87 -25.14 2.31
C LEU A 431 13.45 -24.48 3.55
N LEU A 432 12.66 -23.74 4.33
CA LEU A 432 13.10 -23.10 5.57
C LEU A 432 13.53 -24.15 6.60
N ILE A 433 12.69 -25.16 6.85
CA ILE A 433 12.99 -26.24 7.81
C ILE A 433 14.23 -27.03 7.38
N THR A 434 14.25 -27.48 6.12
CA THR A 434 15.38 -28.26 5.61
C THR A 434 16.66 -27.44 5.51
N GLY A 435 16.55 -26.14 5.18
CA GLY A 435 17.66 -25.19 5.17
C GLY A 435 18.26 -24.96 6.56
N LEU A 436 17.42 -24.79 7.58
CA LEU A 436 17.84 -24.63 8.98
C LEU A 436 18.59 -25.86 9.49
N ILE A 437 18.04 -27.06 9.25
CA ILE A 437 18.72 -28.33 9.61
C ILE A 437 20.11 -28.41 8.97
N ARG A 438 20.22 -28.06 7.68
CA ARG A 438 21.50 -28.10 6.97
C ARG A 438 22.49 -27.06 7.48
N TRP A 439 22.02 -25.86 7.81
CA TRP A 439 22.84 -24.82 8.41
C TRP A 439 23.38 -25.27 9.78
N TYR A 440 22.51 -25.84 10.62
CA TYR A 440 22.88 -26.37 11.95
C TYR A 440 23.93 -27.47 11.85
N LEU A 441 23.71 -28.49 11.01
CA LEU A 441 24.66 -29.59 10.81
C LEU A 441 26.02 -29.10 10.31
N ARG A 442 26.03 -28.12 9.39
CA ARG A 442 27.28 -27.49 8.91
C ARG A 442 28.00 -26.71 10.01
N SER A 443 27.26 -25.98 10.84
CA SER A 443 27.83 -25.19 11.94
C SER A 443 28.49 -26.09 12.98
N ASN A 444 27.86 -27.22 13.32
CA ASN A 444 28.43 -28.21 14.24
C ASN A 444 29.66 -28.90 13.66
N LEU A 445 29.67 -29.23 12.36
CA LEU A 445 30.87 -29.75 11.70
C LEU A 445 32.03 -28.75 11.76
N ARG A 446 31.78 -27.45 11.58
CA ARG A 446 32.82 -26.42 11.72
C ARG A 446 33.35 -26.29 13.15
N LYS A 447 32.48 -26.45 14.15
CA LYS A 447 32.87 -26.42 15.58
C LYS A 447 33.70 -27.64 15.99
N ARG A 448 33.55 -28.78 15.32
CA ARG A 448 34.32 -30.01 15.59
C ARG A 448 35.71 -30.06 14.91
N ILE A 449 35.94 -29.17 13.94
CA ILE A 449 37.20 -29.09 13.16
C ILE A 449 38.10 -27.96 13.69
N LYS A 450 37.55 -27.04 14.48
CA LYS A 450 38.32 -26.13 15.33
C LYS A 450 38.56 -26.80 16.67
#